data_AF-A0A3N8PF21-F1
#
_entry.id   AF-A0A3N8PF21-F1
#
_cell.length_a   1.000
_cell.length_b   1.000
_cell.length_c   1.000
_cell.angle_alpha   90.00
_cell.angle_beta   90.00
_cell.angle_gamma   90.00
#
_symmetry.space_group_name_H-M   'P 1'
#
loop_
_entity.id
_entity.type
_entity.pdbx_description
1 polymer ?
#
loop_
_entity_poly.entity_id
_entity_poly.type
_entity_poly.pdbx_seq_one_letter_code
_entity_poly.pdbx_strand_id
1 'polypeptide(L)'
;MSAIFKSPRHARAIRAAYDAALSHWPAGHRRITVQTRHGTTHVIACGLAHAPPVVLIHGAQTTAASWQHYAGEWSKHFRLYAIDVIGEAGPSAPSRPPLASDAYAQWLDDVLDGLGVSRAAFVGISLGARTALDFALRRPTRVTRLALLCPSGIGRQKPFLWWALPLLLLGDVGRARVRRRVLGRLPPASTPAERDAFALMRAVDRGFRPRIEPIPRFDDDTLRTLTLPVLAIVGGRDVMLDSRDTRDRLTRLVPHAQVMFLPEQPHFIRGQRDNVLAFLTSTQTIDMQHRIVQAAGSRVLVRHPSAGLVRQESDALDLVALAHEHEADWVAVPANALHEDFYRLDSGLAGAVLQKLVNYGVRLGVVGDIDRWLARSEALRALVRESNRGKSVWFVASEEDLLRRLGA
;
A
#
# COMPACT_ATOMS: atom_id res chain seq x y z
N MET A 1 -27.47 -17.65 14.72
CA MET A 1 -26.99 -16.30 15.09
C MET A 1 -25.85 -16.45 16.10
N SER A 2 -24.59 -16.27 15.66
CA SER A 2 -23.48 -16.20 16.62
C SER A 2 -23.52 -14.85 17.32
N ALA A 3 -23.92 -14.80 18.60
CA ALA A 3 -23.73 -13.61 19.42
C ALA A 3 -22.21 -13.34 19.53
N ILE A 4 -21.71 -12.38 18.75
CA ILE A 4 -20.28 -12.01 18.67
C ILE A 4 -19.72 -11.49 20.00
N PHE A 5 -20.60 -11.22 20.98
CA PHE A 5 -20.24 -10.84 22.34
C PHE A 5 -20.57 -11.99 23.32
N LYS A 6 -19.75 -12.16 24.35
CA LYS A 6 -19.94 -13.20 25.37
C LYS A 6 -21.21 -13.03 26.21
N SER A 7 -21.71 -11.79 26.36
CA SER A 7 -22.95 -11.47 27.07
C SER A 7 -23.42 -10.05 26.74
N PRO A 8 -24.69 -9.67 27.03
CA PRO A 8 -25.16 -8.29 26.91
C PRO A 8 -24.37 -7.28 27.75
N ARG A 9 -23.92 -7.67 28.95
CA ARG A 9 -23.07 -6.81 29.81
C ARG A 9 -21.75 -6.46 29.12
N HIS A 10 -21.10 -7.44 28.50
CA HIS A 10 -19.88 -7.24 27.73
C HIS A 10 -20.10 -6.35 26.50
N ALA A 11 -21.21 -6.53 25.78
CA ALA A 11 -21.56 -5.66 24.66
C ALA A 11 -21.72 -4.19 25.10
N ARG A 12 -22.43 -3.94 26.22
CA ARG A 12 -22.57 -2.59 26.80
C ARG A 12 -21.22 -2.00 27.24
N ALA A 13 -20.35 -2.80 27.86
CA ALA A 13 -19.03 -2.36 28.29
C ALA A 13 -18.14 -1.96 27.09
N ILE A 14 -18.18 -2.75 26.00
CA ILE A 14 -17.47 -2.42 24.76
C ILE A 14 -18.04 -1.14 24.14
N ARG A 15 -19.36 -0.99 24.10
CA ARG A 15 -20.01 0.24 23.59
C ARG A 15 -19.58 1.48 24.39
N ALA A 16 -19.64 1.43 25.71
CA ALA A 16 -19.25 2.56 26.56
C ALA A 16 -17.77 2.93 26.37
N ALA A 17 -16.88 1.93 26.30
CA ALA A 17 -15.45 2.18 26.06
C ALA A 17 -15.19 2.70 24.63
N TYR A 18 -15.99 2.27 23.65
CA TYR A 18 -15.92 2.79 22.28
C TYR A 18 -16.34 4.26 22.24
N ASP A 19 -17.44 4.63 22.90
CA ASP A 19 -17.88 6.02 22.98
C ASP A 19 -16.85 6.92 23.68
N ALA A 20 -16.22 6.44 24.75
CA ALA A 20 -15.12 7.15 25.41
C ALA A 20 -13.91 7.34 24.47
N ALA A 21 -13.48 6.29 23.77
CA ALA A 21 -12.38 6.40 22.81
C ALA A 21 -12.70 7.37 21.67
N LEU A 22 -13.94 7.39 21.18
CA LEU A 22 -14.38 8.31 20.14
C LEU A 22 -14.49 9.77 20.60
N SER A 23 -14.54 10.05 21.90
CA SER A 23 -14.53 11.45 22.37
C SER A 23 -13.22 12.18 22.02
N HIS A 24 -12.16 11.44 21.70
CA HIS A 24 -10.84 11.96 21.29
C HIS A 24 -10.65 12.04 19.77
N TRP A 25 -11.68 11.71 18.98
CA TRP A 25 -11.62 11.86 17.53
C TRP A 25 -11.56 13.34 17.12
N PRO A 26 -11.05 13.64 15.91
CA PRO A 26 -11.01 15.02 15.41
C PRO A 26 -12.35 15.73 15.53
N ALA A 27 -12.30 17.01 15.90
CA ALA A 27 -13.49 17.84 16.02
C ALA A 27 -14.26 17.90 14.69
N GLY A 28 -15.60 17.93 14.79
CA GLY A 28 -16.47 17.95 13.61
C GLY A 28 -16.67 16.58 12.93
N HIS A 29 -16.17 15.49 13.51
CA HIS A 29 -16.53 14.15 13.03
C HIS A 29 -18.04 13.89 13.14
N ARG A 30 -18.58 13.09 12.23
CA ARG A 30 -19.99 12.69 12.21
C ARG A 30 -20.09 11.17 12.28
N ARG A 31 -21.08 10.68 13.01
CA ARG A 31 -21.45 9.26 13.02
C ARG A 31 -22.57 9.06 12.02
N ILE A 32 -22.34 8.19 11.05
CA ILE A 32 -23.28 7.86 9.99
C ILE A 32 -23.67 6.39 10.18
N THR A 33 -24.95 6.08 10.02
CA THR A 33 -25.42 4.70 9.96
C THR A 33 -25.89 4.42 8.54
N VAL A 34 -25.27 3.44 7.90
CA VAL A 34 -25.62 3.00 6.55
C VAL A 34 -26.36 1.67 6.64
N GLN A 35 -27.50 1.57 5.96
CA GLN A 35 -28.22 0.31 5.82
C GLN A 35 -27.57 -0.51 4.71
N THR A 36 -27.26 -1.78 5.00
CA THR A 36 -26.68 -2.71 4.03
C THR A 36 -27.46 -4.01 4.04
N ARG A 37 -27.30 -4.84 3.02
CA ARG A 37 -27.90 -6.19 2.96
C ARG A 37 -27.42 -7.11 4.10
N HIS A 38 -26.33 -6.76 4.77
CA HIS A 38 -25.76 -7.49 5.90
C HIS A 38 -26.04 -6.83 7.26
N GLY A 39 -26.97 -5.86 7.30
CA GLY A 39 -27.38 -5.12 8.48
C GLY A 39 -26.76 -3.73 8.57
N THR A 40 -27.00 -3.05 9.68
CA THR A 40 -26.51 -1.68 9.89
C THR A 40 -24.99 -1.63 9.96
N THR A 41 -24.41 -0.67 9.24
CA THR A 41 -22.97 -0.37 9.30
C THR A 41 -22.77 1.02 9.87
N HIS A 42 -21.95 1.09 10.90
CA HIS A 42 -21.57 2.36 11.50
C HIS A 42 -20.30 2.89 10.88
N VAL A 43 -20.31 4.18 10.54
CA VAL A 43 -19.22 4.88 9.89
C VAL A 43 -18.93 6.14 10.67
N ILE A 44 -17.67 6.42 10.90
CA ILE A 44 -17.20 7.70 11.43
C ILE A 44 -16.59 8.48 10.29
N ALA A 45 -17.19 9.62 9.97
CA ALA A 45 -16.75 10.48 8.88
C ALA A 45 -16.12 11.76 9.41
N CYS A 46 -14.96 12.15 8.87
CA CYS A 46 -14.32 13.44 9.17
C CYS A 46 -13.56 13.99 7.96
N GLY A 47 -13.14 15.25 8.05
CA GLY A 47 -12.56 15.99 6.92
C GLY A 47 -13.59 16.64 6.01
N LEU A 48 -13.12 17.47 5.08
CA LEU A 48 -13.94 18.30 4.19
C LEU A 48 -14.82 17.42 3.28
N ALA A 49 -16.09 17.80 3.11
CA ALA A 49 -17.06 17.00 2.36
C ALA A 49 -16.67 16.75 0.89
N HIS A 50 -15.96 17.70 0.26
CA HIS A 50 -15.53 17.63 -1.13
C HIS A 50 -14.09 17.10 -1.30
N ALA A 51 -13.39 16.78 -0.22
CA ALA A 51 -12.06 16.21 -0.32
C ALA A 51 -12.13 14.75 -0.84
N PRO A 52 -11.06 14.24 -1.49
CA PRO A 52 -11.06 12.88 -2.03
C PRO A 52 -11.37 11.83 -0.93
N PRO A 53 -12.24 10.84 -1.19
CA PRO A 53 -12.68 9.91 -0.18
C PRO A 53 -11.66 8.81 0.10
N VAL A 54 -11.46 8.50 1.39
CA VAL A 54 -10.63 7.39 1.87
C VAL A 54 -11.42 6.55 2.86
N VAL A 55 -11.58 5.26 2.55
CA VAL A 55 -12.22 4.28 3.43
C VAL A 55 -11.17 3.61 4.30
N LEU A 56 -11.39 3.64 5.62
CA LEU A 56 -10.47 3.07 6.61
C LEU A 56 -11.09 1.83 7.24
N ILE A 57 -10.44 0.68 7.07
CA ILE A 57 -10.95 -0.63 7.52
C ILE A 57 -10.06 -1.21 8.62
N HIS A 58 -10.61 -1.27 9.82
CA HIS A 58 -9.88 -1.76 10.99
C HIS A 58 -9.64 -3.29 10.96
N GLY A 59 -8.73 -3.78 11.80
CA GLY A 59 -8.40 -5.20 11.91
C GLY A 59 -9.42 -6.01 12.73
N ALA A 60 -9.20 -7.32 12.80
CA ALA A 60 -10.01 -8.20 13.64
C ALA A 60 -9.90 -7.80 15.10
N GLN A 61 -11.00 -7.93 15.85
CA GLN A 61 -11.07 -7.58 17.27
C GLN A 61 -10.72 -6.11 17.59
N THR A 62 -10.82 -5.22 16.61
CA THR A 62 -10.73 -3.77 16.83
C THR A 62 -12.00 -3.10 16.32
N THR A 63 -11.97 -1.77 16.22
CA THR A 63 -13.11 -0.94 15.82
C THR A 63 -12.61 0.26 15.02
N ALA A 64 -13.51 1.00 14.38
CA ALA A 64 -13.19 2.22 13.65
C ALA A 64 -12.43 3.25 14.53
N ALA A 65 -12.65 3.24 15.85
CA ALA A 65 -11.95 4.13 16.79
C ALA A 65 -10.42 4.02 16.74
N SER A 66 -9.86 2.88 16.30
CA SER A 66 -8.39 2.70 16.21
C SER A 66 -7.71 3.65 15.22
N TRP A 67 -8.46 4.29 14.33
CA TRP A 67 -7.93 5.24 13.35
C TRP A 67 -7.67 6.64 13.91
N GLN A 68 -7.96 6.91 15.20
CA GLN A 68 -7.83 8.24 15.81
C GLN A 68 -6.45 8.90 15.56
N HIS A 69 -5.36 8.13 15.64
CA HIS A 69 -4.00 8.64 15.48
C HIS A 69 -3.64 9.00 14.03
N TYR A 70 -4.42 8.51 13.07
CA TYR A 70 -4.29 8.82 11.65
C TYR A 70 -5.25 9.93 11.24
N ALA A 71 -6.47 9.87 11.75
CA ALA A 71 -7.59 10.70 11.33
C ALA A 71 -7.31 12.20 11.45
N GLY A 72 -6.68 12.66 12.53
CA GLY A 72 -6.45 14.10 12.75
C GLY A 72 -5.59 14.78 11.70
N GLU A 73 -4.58 14.09 11.16
CA GLU A 73 -3.76 14.64 10.08
C GLU A 73 -4.41 14.40 8.73
N TRP A 74 -4.86 13.17 8.47
CA TRP A 74 -5.38 12.79 7.17
C TRP A 74 -6.67 13.52 6.80
N SER A 75 -7.48 13.92 7.79
CA SER A 75 -8.72 14.67 7.55
C SER A 75 -8.50 16.08 6.97
N LYS A 76 -7.26 16.59 7.01
CA LYS A 76 -6.88 17.85 6.36
C LYS A 76 -6.79 17.72 4.84
N HIS A 77 -6.54 16.50 4.34
CA HIS A 77 -6.34 16.21 2.92
C HIS A 77 -7.49 15.43 2.30
N PHE A 78 -8.21 14.65 3.11
CA PHE A 78 -9.17 13.67 2.63
C PHE A 78 -10.50 13.71 3.38
N ARG A 79 -11.54 13.22 2.71
CA ARG A 79 -12.79 12.85 3.35
C ARG A 79 -12.65 11.41 3.86
N LEU A 80 -12.47 11.25 5.16
CA LEU A 80 -12.25 9.93 5.76
C LEU A 80 -13.57 9.27 6.13
N TYR A 81 -13.68 7.97 5.86
CA TYR A 81 -14.77 7.10 6.29
C TYR A 81 -14.19 5.89 7.02
N ALA A 82 -14.06 5.98 8.35
CA ALA A 82 -13.69 4.82 9.15
C ALA A 82 -14.92 3.97 9.43
N ILE A 83 -14.92 2.75 8.89
CA ILE A 83 -16.07 1.85 8.95
C ILE A 83 -15.85 0.82 10.05
N ASP A 84 -16.88 0.56 10.84
CA ASP A 84 -16.91 -0.59 11.73
C ASP A 84 -17.32 -1.83 10.93
N VAL A 85 -16.43 -2.80 10.83
CA VAL A 85 -16.65 -4.03 10.04
C VAL A 85 -17.78 -4.85 10.65
N ILE A 86 -18.75 -5.26 9.83
CA ILE A 86 -19.83 -6.16 10.27
C ILE A 86 -19.26 -7.44 10.89
N GLY A 87 -19.82 -7.83 12.04
CA GLY A 87 -19.38 -8.99 12.79
C GLY A 87 -18.12 -8.80 13.64
N GLU A 88 -17.49 -7.62 13.61
CA GLU A 88 -16.39 -7.27 14.50
C GLU A 88 -16.85 -6.52 15.76
N ALA A 89 -15.93 -6.11 16.64
CA ALA A 89 -16.27 -5.61 17.98
C ALA A 89 -16.95 -4.23 18.00
N GLY A 90 -17.05 -3.59 16.83
CA GLY A 90 -17.66 -2.27 16.66
C GLY A 90 -19.20 -2.28 16.77
N PRO A 91 -19.82 -1.10 16.62
CA PRO A 91 -21.28 -0.95 16.63
C PRO A 91 -22.06 -1.59 15.48
N SER A 92 -21.41 -1.94 14.37
CA SER A 92 -22.06 -2.56 13.21
C SER A 92 -22.74 -3.90 13.53
N ALA A 93 -23.67 -4.27 12.65
CA ALA A 93 -24.47 -5.48 12.79
C ALA A 93 -23.57 -6.71 13.04
N PRO A 94 -24.00 -7.66 13.88
CA PRO A 94 -23.22 -8.85 14.22
C PRO A 94 -23.25 -9.91 13.11
N SER A 95 -23.34 -9.48 11.85
CA SER A 95 -23.36 -10.34 10.67
C SER A 95 -21.95 -10.83 10.35
N ARG A 96 -21.78 -12.15 10.24
CA ARG A 96 -20.50 -12.81 10.00
C ARG A 96 -20.58 -13.75 8.79
N PRO A 97 -20.75 -13.24 7.56
CA PRO A 97 -20.71 -14.11 6.39
C PRO A 97 -19.32 -14.78 6.24
N PRO A 98 -19.20 -15.86 5.47
CA PRO A 98 -17.91 -16.53 5.24
C PRO A 98 -16.89 -15.59 4.59
N LEU A 99 -15.67 -15.58 5.11
CA LEU A 99 -14.59 -14.70 4.64
C LEU A 99 -14.18 -14.93 3.17
N ALA A 100 -14.43 -16.13 2.61
CA ALA A 100 -14.13 -16.46 1.21
C ALA A 100 -15.24 -16.05 0.23
N SER A 101 -16.42 -15.68 0.74
CA SER A 101 -17.56 -15.31 -0.10
C SER A 101 -17.50 -13.86 -0.56
N ASP A 102 -18.28 -13.51 -1.59
CA ASP A 102 -18.45 -12.14 -2.10
C ASP A 102 -19.17 -11.19 -1.12
N ALA A 103 -19.67 -11.70 0.02
CA ALA A 103 -20.54 -10.96 0.93
C ALA A 103 -19.88 -9.70 1.51
N TYR A 104 -18.59 -9.75 1.83
CA TYR A 104 -17.88 -8.56 2.32
C TYR A 104 -17.66 -7.52 1.21
N ALA A 105 -17.51 -7.95 -0.05
CA ALA A 105 -17.44 -7.04 -1.17
C ALA A 105 -18.80 -6.37 -1.45
N GLN A 106 -19.88 -7.14 -1.42
CA GLN A 106 -21.26 -6.63 -1.53
C GLN A 106 -21.64 -5.70 -0.38
N TRP A 107 -21.19 -6.02 0.84
CA TRP A 107 -21.32 -5.14 1.98
C TRP A 107 -20.62 -3.79 1.72
N LEU A 108 -19.41 -3.81 1.18
CA LEU A 108 -18.69 -2.57 0.84
C LEU A 108 -19.33 -1.80 -0.31
N ASP A 109 -19.92 -2.48 -1.31
CA ASP A 109 -20.75 -1.84 -2.34
C ASP A 109 -21.88 -1.04 -1.68
N ASP A 110 -22.68 -1.68 -0.80
CA ASP A 110 -23.79 -1.03 -0.10
C ASP A 110 -23.31 0.14 0.80
N VAL A 111 -22.14 0.00 1.44
CA VAL A 111 -21.54 1.08 2.25
C VAL A 111 -21.18 2.28 1.39
N LEU A 112 -20.50 2.06 0.26
CA LEU A 112 -20.12 3.14 -0.65
C LEU A 112 -21.35 3.83 -1.24
N ASP A 113 -22.34 3.05 -1.68
CA ASP A 113 -23.58 3.57 -2.27
C ASP A 113 -24.37 4.40 -1.25
N GLY A 114 -24.50 3.90 -0.01
CA GLY A 114 -25.16 4.64 1.08
C GLY A 114 -24.41 5.89 1.55
N LEU A 115 -23.11 6.01 1.24
CA LEU A 115 -22.32 7.23 1.46
C LEU A 115 -22.30 8.17 0.24
N GLY A 116 -22.88 7.76 -0.90
CA GLY A 116 -22.81 8.51 -2.15
C GLY A 116 -21.41 8.54 -2.76
N VAL A 117 -20.58 7.51 -2.51
CA VAL A 117 -19.19 7.44 -2.96
C VAL A 117 -19.05 6.46 -4.12
N SER A 118 -18.72 6.97 -5.30
CA SER A 118 -18.51 6.12 -6.48
C SER A 118 -17.18 5.38 -6.44
N ARG A 119 -16.08 6.05 -6.07
CA ARG A 119 -14.73 5.48 -6.00
C ARG A 119 -13.97 6.07 -4.83
N ALA A 120 -13.14 5.27 -4.14
CA ALA A 120 -12.35 5.73 -3.00
C ALA A 120 -10.98 5.06 -2.92
N ALA A 121 -10.06 5.66 -2.16
CA ALA A 121 -8.87 4.95 -1.71
C ALA A 121 -9.23 4.10 -0.49
N PHE A 122 -8.55 2.97 -0.31
CA PHE A 122 -8.78 2.07 0.81
C PHE A 122 -7.50 1.89 1.61
N VAL A 123 -7.62 2.02 2.94
CA VAL A 123 -6.55 1.71 3.88
C VAL A 123 -7.06 0.67 4.86
N GLY A 124 -6.40 -0.47 4.92
CA GLY A 124 -6.78 -1.56 5.80
C GLY A 124 -5.65 -2.02 6.71
N ILE A 125 -6.01 -2.56 7.87
CA ILE A 125 -5.07 -3.23 8.78
C ILE A 125 -5.49 -4.69 8.95
N SER A 126 -4.56 -5.64 8.81
CA SER A 126 -4.77 -7.06 9.14
C SER A 126 -5.96 -7.70 8.39
N LEU A 127 -7.05 -8.06 9.10
CA LEU A 127 -8.30 -8.51 8.48
C LEU A 127 -8.95 -7.42 7.61
N GLY A 128 -8.89 -6.16 8.03
CA GLY A 128 -9.39 -5.04 7.24
C GLY A 128 -8.60 -4.81 5.96
N ALA A 129 -7.28 -5.05 5.98
CA ALA A 129 -6.46 -5.07 4.77
C ALA A 129 -6.84 -6.19 3.83
N ARG A 130 -7.14 -7.40 4.35
CA ARG A 130 -7.67 -8.49 3.52
C ARG A 130 -9.01 -8.12 2.89
N THR A 131 -9.92 -7.54 3.67
CA THR A 131 -11.25 -7.12 3.18
C THR A 131 -11.13 -6.04 2.10
N ALA A 132 -10.24 -5.06 2.29
CA ALA A 132 -9.95 -4.04 1.28
C ALA A 132 -9.35 -4.65 -0.01
N LEU A 133 -8.43 -5.62 0.13
CA LEU A 133 -7.83 -6.33 -0.98
C LEU A 133 -8.85 -7.18 -1.75
N ASP A 134 -9.68 -7.95 -1.06
CA ASP A 134 -10.76 -8.74 -1.67
C ASP A 134 -11.72 -7.84 -2.47
N PHE A 135 -12.09 -6.69 -1.90
CA PHE A 135 -12.91 -5.69 -2.60
C PHE A 135 -12.22 -5.13 -3.84
N ALA A 136 -10.93 -4.75 -3.75
CA ALA A 136 -10.16 -4.26 -4.88
C ALA A 136 -10.05 -5.28 -6.02
N LEU A 137 -9.88 -6.56 -5.70
CA LEU A 137 -9.82 -7.65 -6.66
C LEU A 137 -11.17 -7.85 -7.38
N ARG A 138 -12.28 -7.70 -6.65
CA ARG A 138 -13.65 -7.95 -7.15
C ARG A 138 -14.31 -6.72 -7.78
N ARG A 139 -13.88 -5.51 -7.41
CA ARG A 139 -14.44 -4.21 -7.80
C ARG A 139 -13.31 -3.21 -8.14
N PRO A 140 -12.41 -3.53 -9.09
CA PRO A 140 -11.23 -2.70 -9.37
C PRO A 140 -11.60 -1.25 -9.77
N THR A 141 -12.74 -1.06 -10.43
CA THR A 141 -13.25 0.26 -10.83
C THR A 141 -13.71 1.14 -9.66
N ARG A 142 -14.00 0.56 -8.48
CA ARG A 142 -14.44 1.25 -7.27
C ARG A 142 -13.28 1.68 -6.35
N VAL A 143 -12.04 1.29 -6.67
CA VAL A 143 -10.85 1.56 -5.84
C VAL A 143 -9.85 2.44 -6.57
N THR A 144 -9.45 3.58 -5.98
CA THR A 144 -8.40 4.45 -6.54
C THR A 144 -7.00 4.01 -6.14
N ARG A 145 -6.81 3.62 -4.88
CA ARG A 145 -5.53 3.22 -4.28
C ARG A 145 -5.79 2.25 -3.13
N LEU A 146 -4.83 1.38 -2.85
CA LEU A 146 -4.92 0.37 -1.80
C LEU A 146 -3.68 0.38 -0.91
N ALA A 147 -3.83 0.80 0.35
CA ALA A 147 -2.79 0.71 1.37
C ALA A 147 -3.10 -0.43 2.36
N LEU A 148 -2.19 -1.38 2.45
CA LEU A 148 -2.31 -2.63 3.21
C LEU A 148 -1.29 -2.65 4.33
N LEU A 149 -1.74 -2.52 5.59
CA LEU A 149 -0.89 -2.66 6.77
C LEU A 149 -1.03 -4.07 7.35
N CYS A 150 0.05 -4.84 7.32
CA CYS A 150 0.11 -6.25 7.72
C CYS A 150 -1.05 -7.09 7.18
N PRO A 151 -1.28 -7.12 5.85
CA PRO A 151 -2.43 -7.80 5.26
C PRO A 151 -2.45 -9.29 5.59
N SER A 152 -3.60 -9.76 6.07
CA SER A 152 -3.90 -11.19 6.11
C SER A 152 -4.34 -11.69 4.72
N GLY A 153 -4.30 -13.00 4.48
CA GLY A 153 -4.75 -13.60 3.22
C GLY A 153 -3.74 -13.57 2.06
N ILE A 154 -2.56 -12.96 2.22
CA ILE A 154 -1.48 -13.05 1.23
C ILE A 154 -0.46 -14.10 1.70
N GLY A 155 0.41 -13.76 2.65
CA GLY A 155 1.38 -14.70 3.19
C GLY A 155 0.73 -15.88 3.93
N ARG A 156 1.54 -16.91 4.20
CA ARG A 156 1.15 -18.00 5.11
C ARG A 156 0.77 -17.45 6.49
N GLN A 157 -0.21 -18.09 7.13
CA GLN A 157 -0.53 -17.86 8.53
C GLN A 157 0.40 -18.69 9.41
N LYS A 158 0.90 -18.09 10.49
CA LYS A 158 1.61 -18.82 11.55
C LYS A 158 0.60 -19.47 12.48
N PRO A 159 0.97 -20.55 13.20
CA PRO A 159 0.08 -21.23 14.14
C PRO A 159 -0.14 -20.39 15.42
N PHE A 160 -0.80 -19.23 15.30
CA PHE A 160 -1.03 -18.28 16.38
C PHE A 160 -1.75 -18.92 17.58
N LEU A 161 -2.84 -19.66 17.32
CA LEU A 161 -3.66 -20.27 18.36
C LEU A 161 -2.88 -21.26 19.22
N TRP A 162 -1.89 -21.97 18.66
CA TRP A 162 -1.11 -22.98 19.38
C TRP A 162 -0.41 -22.42 20.62
N TRP A 163 0.19 -21.24 20.50
CA TRP A 163 0.87 -20.61 21.64
C TRP A 163 -0.02 -19.60 22.39
N ALA A 164 -1.04 -19.03 21.71
CA ALA A 164 -1.93 -18.07 22.33
C ALA A 164 -2.93 -18.73 23.29
N LEU A 165 -3.49 -19.89 22.96
CA LEU A 165 -4.52 -20.56 23.77
C LEU A 165 -4.04 -20.89 25.19
N PRO A 166 -2.88 -21.54 25.41
CA PRO A 166 -2.35 -21.78 26.76
C PRO A 166 -2.20 -20.49 27.59
N LEU A 167 -1.78 -19.39 26.96
CA LEU A 167 -1.67 -18.11 27.63
C LEU A 167 -3.05 -17.55 28.00
N LEU A 168 -4.03 -17.62 27.11
CA LEU A 168 -5.38 -17.08 27.35
C LEU A 168 -6.09 -17.73 28.54
N LEU A 169 -5.74 -18.98 28.89
CA LEU A 169 -6.22 -19.66 30.10
C LEU A 169 -5.76 -18.98 31.40
N LEU A 170 -4.66 -18.20 31.36
CA LEU A 170 -4.14 -17.43 32.49
C LEU A 170 -4.86 -16.08 32.70
N GLY A 171 -6.07 -15.93 32.17
CA GLY A 171 -6.90 -14.73 32.34
C GLY A 171 -6.23 -13.46 31.80
N ASP A 172 -6.29 -12.37 32.58
CA ASP A 172 -5.84 -11.05 32.14
C ASP A 172 -4.32 -10.96 31.96
N VAL A 173 -3.54 -11.68 32.78
CA VAL A 173 -2.08 -11.76 32.64
C VAL A 173 -1.73 -12.43 31.31
N GLY A 174 -2.43 -13.52 31.00
CA GLY A 174 -2.37 -14.22 29.73
C GLY A 174 -2.64 -13.33 28.52
N ARG A 175 -3.79 -12.65 28.52
CA ARG A 175 -4.19 -11.67 27.50
C ARG A 175 -3.14 -10.58 27.32
N ALA A 176 -2.57 -10.06 28.40
CA ALA A 176 -1.50 -9.06 28.33
C ALA A 176 -0.23 -9.59 27.66
N ARG A 177 0.16 -10.85 27.92
CA ARG A 177 1.32 -11.49 27.27
C ARG A 177 1.08 -11.71 25.78
N VAL A 178 -0.10 -12.21 25.39
CA VAL A 178 -0.48 -12.36 23.97
C VAL A 178 -0.41 -11.01 23.27
N ARG A 179 -1.04 -9.99 23.85
CA ARG A 179 -1.04 -8.62 23.32
C ARG A 179 0.38 -8.07 23.15
N ARG A 180 1.27 -8.26 24.12
CA ARG A 180 2.67 -7.81 24.04
C ARG A 180 3.43 -8.47 22.87
N ARG A 181 3.12 -9.73 22.55
CA ARG A 181 3.72 -10.41 21.39
C ARG A 181 3.16 -9.91 20.06
N VAL A 182 1.86 -9.62 19.99
CA VAL A 182 1.20 -9.13 18.77
C VAL A 182 1.53 -7.65 18.48
N LEU A 183 1.46 -6.79 19.51
CA LEU A 183 1.58 -5.33 19.37
C LEU A 183 2.98 -4.79 19.71
N GLY A 184 3.88 -5.66 20.17
CA GLY A 184 5.14 -5.26 20.79
C GLY A 184 4.94 -4.59 22.16
N ARG A 185 6.01 -4.00 22.71
CA ARG A 185 5.96 -3.24 23.96
C ARG A 185 5.28 -1.89 23.72
N LEU A 186 4.06 -1.72 24.18
CA LEU A 186 3.35 -0.43 24.10
C LEU A 186 3.91 0.53 25.16
N PRO A 187 4.01 1.85 24.86
CA PRO A 187 4.32 2.84 25.88
C PRO A 187 3.21 2.86 26.94
N PRO A 188 3.52 3.32 28.17
CA PRO A 188 2.48 3.57 29.16
C PRO A 188 1.48 4.59 28.62
N ALA A 189 0.19 4.36 28.91
CA ALA A 189 -0.88 5.27 28.53
C ALA A 189 -0.76 6.58 29.33
N SER A 190 -0.17 7.58 28.70
CA SER A 190 0.16 8.87 29.31
C SER A 190 -0.95 9.90 29.12
N THR A 191 -1.68 9.83 28.00
CA THR A 191 -2.78 10.75 27.68
C THR A 191 -4.16 10.14 27.98
N PRO A 192 -5.21 10.96 28.18
CA PRO A 192 -6.59 10.47 28.27
C PRO A 192 -6.99 9.61 27.06
N ALA A 193 -6.67 10.06 25.85
CA ALA A 193 -6.96 9.34 24.61
C ALA A 193 -6.31 7.95 24.56
N GLU A 194 -5.05 7.83 25.01
CA GLU A 194 -4.39 6.53 25.13
C GLU A 194 -5.11 5.65 26.17
N ARG A 195 -5.45 6.20 27.34
CA ARG A 195 -6.14 5.42 28.40
C ARG A 195 -7.47 4.85 27.93
N ASP A 196 -8.26 5.63 27.21
CA ASP A 196 -9.56 5.19 26.68
C ASP A 196 -9.41 4.18 25.54
N ALA A 197 -8.42 4.36 24.65
CA ALA A 197 -8.09 3.35 23.64
C ALA A 197 -7.67 2.02 24.28
N PHE A 198 -6.86 2.06 25.35
CA PHE A 198 -6.52 0.87 26.13
C PHE A 198 -7.72 0.25 26.85
N ALA A 199 -8.63 1.08 27.36
CA ALA A 199 -9.86 0.60 27.99
C ALA A 199 -10.76 -0.14 26.99
N LEU A 200 -10.94 0.41 25.78
CA LEU A 200 -11.65 -0.23 24.68
C LEU A 200 -11.02 -1.57 24.31
N MET A 201 -9.70 -1.59 24.09
CA MET A 201 -8.98 -2.82 23.77
C MET A 201 -9.18 -3.90 24.86
N ARG A 202 -9.08 -3.53 26.15
CA ARG A 202 -9.34 -4.48 27.25
C ARG A 202 -10.80 -4.95 27.31
N ALA A 203 -11.76 -4.08 27.03
CA ALA A 203 -13.17 -4.43 26.99
C ALA A 203 -13.43 -5.46 25.87
N VAL A 204 -12.83 -5.26 24.70
CA VAL A 204 -12.91 -6.19 23.57
C VAL A 204 -12.24 -7.53 23.91
N ASP A 205 -11.00 -7.51 24.42
CA ASP A 205 -10.27 -8.72 24.85
C ASP A 205 -11.08 -9.60 25.81
N ARG A 206 -11.85 -8.98 26.71
CA ARG A 206 -12.67 -9.68 27.70
C ARG A 206 -13.99 -10.15 27.12
N GLY A 207 -14.65 -9.33 26.31
CA GLY A 207 -16.06 -9.47 25.97
C GLY A 207 -16.40 -9.96 24.57
N PHE A 208 -15.48 -9.89 23.63
CA PHE A 208 -15.71 -10.27 22.23
C PHE A 208 -15.35 -11.73 21.96
N ARG A 209 -16.06 -12.37 21.03
CA ARG A 209 -15.79 -13.73 20.52
C ARG A 209 -15.11 -13.61 19.15
N PRO A 210 -13.78 -13.78 19.04
CA PRO A 210 -13.10 -13.66 17.75
C PRO A 210 -13.52 -14.75 16.77
N ARG A 211 -13.32 -14.50 15.48
CA ARG A 211 -13.32 -15.58 14.49
C ARG A 211 -12.13 -16.49 14.74
N ILE A 212 -12.36 -17.80 14.64
CA ILE A 212 -11.33 -18.84 14.77
C ILE A 212 -11.11 -19.59 13.45
N GLU A 213 -11.91 -19.27 12.43
CA GLU A 213 -11.82 -19.84 11.09
C GLU A 213 -10.48 -19.42 10.44
N PRO A 214 -9.81 -20.32 9.71
CA PRO A 214 -8.63 -19.95 8.94
C PRO A 214 -8.96 -18.83 7.96
N ILE A 215 -8.10 -17.82 7.89
CA ILE A 215 -8.26 -16.74 6.93
C ILE A 215 -7.94 -17.27 5.52
N PRO A 216 -8.87 -17.25 4.55
CA PRO A 216 -8.60 -17.72 3.20
C PRO A 216 -7.49 -16.90 2.55
N ARG A 217 -6.55 -17.59 1.87
CA ARG A 217 -5.49 -16.97 1.09
C ARG A 217 -5.96 -16.73 -0.34
N PHE A 218 -5.57 -15.60 -0.92
CA PHE A 218 -5.70 -15.36 -2.35
C PHE A 218 -4.67 -16.20 -3.10
N ASP A 219 -5.07 -16.82 -4.21
CA ASP A 219 -4.15 -17.52 -5.12
C ASP A 219 -3.29 -16.53 -5.91
N ASP A 220 -2.23 -17.04 -6.55
CA ASP A 220 -1.26 -16.21 -7.27
C ASP A 220 -1.87 -15.55 -8.51
N ASP A 221 -2.80 -16.21 -9.21
CA ASP A 221 -3.41 -15.71 -10.45
C ASP A 221 -4.33 -14.52 -10.15
N THR A 222 -5.15 -14.64 -9.11
CA THR A 222 -5.99 -13.54 -8.61
C THR A 222 -5.14 -12.34 -8.18
N LEU A 223 -4.02 -12.53 -7.50
CA LEU A 223 -3.17 -11.40 -7.09
C LEU A 223 -2.57 -10.65 -8.30
N ARG A 224 -2.23 -11.36 -9.40
CA ARG A 224 -1.70 -10.73 -10.62
C ARG A 224 -2.69 -9.80 -11.31
N THR A 225 -4.00 -9.91 -11.03
CA THR A 225 -5.02 -9.05 -11.64
C THR A 225 -5.12 -7.68 -10.97
N LEU A 226 -4.40 -7.42 -9.87
CA LEU A 226 -4.32 -6.08 -9.30
C LEU A 226 -3.57 -5.16 -10.27
N THR A 227 -4.23 -4.09 -10.71
CA THR A 227 -3.64 -3.09 -11.62
C THR A 227 -3.53 -1.70 -10.99
N LEU A 228 -4.20 -1.49 -9.86
CA LEU A 228 -4.27 -0.20 -9.17
C LEU A 228 -3.07 0.02 -8.23
N PRO A 229 -2.76 1.26 -7.83
CA PRO A 229 -1.69 1.53 -6.87
C PRO A 229 -1.82 0.79 -5.54
N VAL A 230 -0.82 -0.03 -5.22
CA VAL A 230 -0.74 -0.78 -3.96
C VAL A 230 0.47 -0.34 -3.14
N LEU A 231 0.24 -0.02 -1.87
CA LEU A 231 1.26 0.03 -0.83
C LEU A 231 1.02 -1.12 0.15
N ALA A 232 2.04 -1.92 0.43
CA ALA A 232 2.00 -2.95 1.47
C ALA A 232 3.11 -2.71 2.49
N ILE A 233 2.75 -2.60 3.77
CA ILE A 233 3.70 -2.43 4.87
C ILE A 233 3.60 -3.65 5.79
N VAL A 234 4.71 -4.35 5.99
CA VAL A 234 4.75 -5.62 6.74
C VAL A 234 5.90 -5.67 7.75
N GLY A 235 5.64 -6.25 8.93
CA GLY A 235 6.60 -6.37 10.03
C GLY A 235 7.27 -7.74 10.08
N GLY A 236 8.59 -7.81 10.12
CA GLY A 236 9.34 -9.07 10.09
C GLY A 236 9.20 -9.93 11.36
N ARG A 237 8.85 -9.32 12.51
CA ARG A 237 8.57 -10.02 13.77
C ARG A 237 7.09 -10.30 13.99
N ASP A 238 6.28 -10.28 12.93
CA ASP A 238 4.88 -10.66 12.99
C ASP A 238 4.73 -12.11 13.51
N VAL A 239 3.96 -12.28 14.59
CA VAL A 239 3.73 -13.56 15.26
C VAL A 239 2.50 -14.30 14.74
N MET A 240 1.72 -13.66 13.87
CA MET A 240 0.48 -14.17 13.28
C MET A 240 0.65 -14.50 11.80
N LEU A 241 1.42 -13.70 11.07
CA LEU A 241 1.59 -13.80 9.63
C LEU A 241 3.06 -14.01 9.24
N ASP A 242 3.29 -14.74 8.16
CA ASP A 242 4.59 -14.82 7.51
C ASP A 242 4.80 -13.61 6.59
N SER A 243 5.25 -12.50 7.17
CA SER A 243 5.51 -11.24 6.46
C SER A 243 6.57 -11.35 5.36
N ARG A 244 7.49 -12.33 5.43
CA ARG A 244 8.47 -12.57 4.38
C ARG A 244 7.78 -13.18 3.17
N ASP A 245 6.93 -14.18 3.39
CA ASP A 245 6.09 -14.76 2.34
C ASP A 245 5.15 -13.73 1.72
N THR A 246 4.51 -12.86 2.52
CA THR A 246 3.70 -11.74 2.00
C THR A 246 4.52 -10.81 1.11
N ARG A 247 5.71 -10.38 1.55
CA ARG A 247 6.62 -9.55 0.77
C ARG A 247 6.98 -10.22 -0.55
N ASP A 248 7.45 -11.46 -0.48
CA ASP A 248 7.97 -12.18 -1.65
C ASP A 248 6.87 -12.44 -2.69
N ARG A 249 5.65 -12.79 -2.24
CA ARG A 249 4.50 -12.92 -3.13
C ARG A 249 4.13 -11.61 -3.80
N LEU A 250 4.03 -10.51 -3.04
CA LEU A 250 3.66 -9.21 -3.62
C LEU A 250 4.73 -8.68 -4.58
N THR A 251 6.01 -8.75 -4.23
CA THR A 251 7.10 -8.33 -5.10
C THR A 251 7.15 -9.14 -6.40
N ARG A 252 6.84 -10.44 -6.35
CA ARG A 252 6.83 -11.31 -7.53
C ARG A 252 5.60 -11.15 -8.41
N LEU A 253 4.42 -10.99 -7.80
CA LEU A 253 3.13 -11.09 -8.51
C LEU A 253 2.52 -9.73 -8.85
N VAL A 254 2.90 -8.68 -8.13
CA VAL A 254 2.35 -7.33 -8.27
C VAL A 254 3.53 -6.36 -8.37
N PRO A 255 4.25 -6.32 -9.51
CA PRO A 255 5.55 -5.65 -9.62
C PRO A 255 5.50 -4.13 -9.39
N HIS A 256 4.34 -3.51 -9.55
CA HIS A 256 4.11 -2.08 -9.27
C HIS A 256 3.72 -1.80 -7.80
N ALA A 257 3.54 -2.83 -6.97
CA ALA A 257 3.25 -2.64 -5.55
C ALA A 257 4.49 -2.11 -4.81
N GLN A 258 4.31 -1.05 -4.02
CA GLN A 258 5.32 -0.57 -3.09
C GLN A 258 5.31 -1.46 -1.86
N VAL A 259 6.35 -2.27 -1.65
CA VAL A 259 6.42 -3.20 -0.51
C VAL A 259 7.45 -2.73 0.50
N MET A 260 6.98 -2.23 1.65
CA MET A 260 7.80 -1.81 2.79
C MET A 260 7.92 -2.95 3.80
N PHE A 261 9.07 -3.63 3.81
CA PHE A 261 9.38 -4.66 4.80
C PHE A 261 10.18 -4.07 5.96
N LEU A 262 9.65 -4.16 7.18
CA LEU A 262 10.24 -3.63 8.40
C LEU A 262 10.68 -4.79 9.32
N PRO A 263 11.96 -5.22 9.26
CA PRO A 263 12.39 -6.50 9.85
C PRO A 263 12.10 -6.64 11.35
N GLU A 264 12.22 -5.55 12.10
CA GLU A 264 12.15 -5.54 13.57
C GLU A 264 10.74 -5.26 14.11
N GLN A 265 9.79 -4.90 13.25
CA GLN A 265 8.44 -4.52 13.67
C GLN A 265 7.53 -5.75 13.88
N PRO A 266 6.63 -5.71 14.89
CA PRO A 266 5.65 -6.78 15.15
C PRO A 266 4.45 -6.67 14.19
N HIS A 267 3.37 -7.40 14.46
CA HIS A 267 2.14 -7.36 13.64
C HIS A 267 1.51 -5.96 13.60
N PHE A 268 1.50 -5.23 14.72
CA PHE A 268 1.05 -3.84 14.73
C PHE A 268 2.23 -2.89 14.52
N ILE A 269 2.34 -2.38 13.30
CA ILE A 269 3.42 -1.48 12.91
C ILE A 269 3.09 -0.05 13.32
N ARG A 270 4.02 0.60 14.03
CA ARG A 270 3.87 1.99 14.48
C ARG A 270 4.48 2.98 13.49
N GLY A 271 4.04 4.24 13.58
CA GLY A 271 4.65 5.34 12.83
C GLY A 271 4.43 5.28 11.32
N GLN A 272 3.39 4.59 10.85
CA GLN A 272 3.11 4.47 9.41
C GLN A 272 2.17 5.56 8.88
N ARG A 273 1.77 6.51 9.74
CA ARG A 273 0.87 7.60 9.38
C ARG A 273 1.40 8.41 8.20
N ASP A 274 2.68 8.75 8.23
CA ASP A 274 3.28 9.65 7.24
C ASP A 274 3.60 8.90 5.94
N ASN A 275 4.05 7.64 6.04
CA ASN A 275 4.27 6.79 4.86
C ASN A 275 2.98 6.55 4.06
N VAL A 276 1.89 6.22 4.76
CA VAL A 276 0.59 6.03 4.11
C VAL A 276 0.03 7.35 3.61
N LEU A 277 0.21 8.46 4.36
CA LEU A 277 -0.20 9.78 3.88
C LEU A 277 0.52 10.13 2.58
N ALA A 278 1.84 9.98 2.54
CA ALA A 278 2.65 10.24 1.35
C ALA A 278 2.20 9.39 0.15
N PHE A 279 1.87 8.13 0.36
CA PHE A 279 1.29 7.28 -0.69
C PHE A 279 -0.09 7.78 -1.15
N LEU A 280 -0.98 8.14 -0.22
CA LEU A 280 -2.32 8.61 -0.54
C LEU A 280 -2.33 9.98 -1.23
N THR A 281 -1.41 10.88 -0.88
CA THR A 281 -1.28 12.22 -1.47
C THR A 281 -0.37 12.25 -2.67
N SER A 282 0.37 11.16 -2.93
CA SER A 282 1.22 11.07 -4.11
C SER A 282 0.37 11.43 -5.33
N THR A 283 0.85 12.37 -6.12
CA THR A 283 0.30 12.63 -7.46
C THR A 283 0.72 11.55 -8.45
N GLN A 284 1.48 10.55 -7.97
CA GLN A 284 1.67 9.27 -8.64
C GLN A 284 0.30 8.56 -8.74
N THR A 285 -0.47 8.90 -9.76
CA THR A 285 -1.05 7.84 -10.57
C THR A 285 0.07 6.82 -10.84
N ILE A 286 -0.17 5.55 -10.54
CA ILE A 286 0.52 4.50 -11.30
C ILE A 286 -0.08 4.62 -12.70
N ASP A 287 0.53 5.56 -13.41
CA ASP A 287 0.39 6.03 -14.79
C ASP A 287 1.00 7.43 -14.70
N MET A 288 2.31 7.52 -14.72
CA MET A 288 3.04 7.49 -15.98
C MET A 288 4.45 6.95 -15.70
N GLN A 289 4.78 5.72 -16.15
CA GLN A 289 6.15 5.19 -16.08
C GLN A 289 7.16 6.06 -16.87
N HIS A 290 6.63 7.01 -17.62
CA HIS A 290 7.31 7.93 -18.50
C HIS A 290 6.42 9.14 -18.78
N ARG A 291 6.99 10.32 -19.00
CA ARG A 291 6.23 11.49 -19.48
C ARG A 291 6.77 11.94 -20.83
N ILE A 292 5.92 12.54 -21.66
CA ILE A 292 6.34 13.10 -22.94
C ILE A 292 6.63 14.59 -22.77
N VAL A 293 7.79 15.02 -23.25
CA VAL A 293 8.25 16.41 -23.30
C VAL A 293 8.49 16.79 -24.74
N GLN A 294 8.09 18.00 -25.12
CA GLN A 294 8.40 18.58 -26.42
C GLN A 294 9.60 19.51 -26.29
N ALA A 295 10.61 19.32 -27.13
CA ALA A 295 11.78 20.20 -27.20
C ALA A 295 12.22 20.37 -28.66
N ALA A 296 12.18 21.62 -29.15
CA ALA A 296 12.62 22.01 -30.50
C ALA A 296 12.16 21.08 -31.63
N GLY A 297 10.88 20.72 -31.60
CA GLY A 297 10.26 19.85 -32.61
C GLY A 297 10.54 18.35 -32.45
N SER A 298 11.27 17.94 -31.41
CA SER A 298 11.47 16.53 -31.04
C SER A 298 10.60 16.14 -29.85
N ARG A 299 10.06 14.92 -29.89
CA ARG A 299 9.33 14.31 -28.78
C ARG A 299 10.27 13.47 -27.92
N VAL A 300 10.32 13.77 -26.63
CA VAL A 300 11.19 13.10 -25.66
C VAL A 300 10.34 12.33 -24.65
N LEU A 301 10.49 11.01 -24.64
CA LEU A 301 9.96 10.14 -23.61
C LEU A 301 10.91 10.14 -22.42
N VAL A 302 10.53 10.83 -21.35
CA VAL A 302 11.31 10.89 -20.11
C VAL A 302 10.86 9.78 -19.19
N ARG A 303 11.72 8.77 -19.02
CA ARG A 303 11.45 7.63 -18.15
C ARG A 303 11.60 8.00 -16.69
N HIS A 304 10.65 7.59 -15.86
CA HIS A 304 10.73 7.85 -14.43
C HIS A 304 11.79 6.93 -13.79
N PRO A 305 12.57 7.37 -12.78
CA PRO A 305 13.56 6.53 -12.10
C PRO A 305 12.99 5.24 -11.48
N SER A 306 11.67 5.21 -11.23
CA SER A 306 10.98 4.04 -10.68
C SER A 306 10.45 3.06 -11.75
N ALA A 307 10.69 3.29 -13.04
CA ALA A 307 10.13 2.47 -14.13
C ALA A 307 10.80 1.09 -14.31
N GLY A 308 11.60 0.64 -13.33
CA GLY A 308 12.37 -0.62 -13.38
C GLY A 308 13.77 -0.44 -14.00
N LEU A 309 14.67 -1.39 -13.76
CA LEU A 309 16.03 -1.36 -14.29
C LEU A 309 16.09 -1.93 -15.71
N VAL A 310 16.85 -1.30 -16.60
CA VAL A 310 17.27 -1.88 -17.88
C VAL A 310 18.48 -2.78 -17.61
N ARG A 311 18.28 -4.09 -17.65
CA ARG A 311 19.29 -5.10 -17.25
C ARG A 311 19.52 -6.19 -18.30
N GLN A 312 18.70 -6.24 -19.34
CA GLN A 312 18.77 -7.24 -20.41
C GLN A 312 18.29 -6.64 -21.74
N GLU A 313 18.54 -7.35 -22.83
CA GLU A 313 18.23 -6.90 -24.20
C GLU A 313 16.73 -6.69 -24.43
N SER A 314 15.86 -7.52 -23.82
CA SER A 314 14.40 -7.36 -23.93
C SER A 314 13.92 -6.02 -23.37
N ASP A 315 14.56 -5.52 -22.31
CA ASP A 315 14.16 -4.24 -21.71
C ASP A 315 14.46 -3.07 -22.67
N ALA A 316 15.45 -3.21 -23.56
CA ALA A 316 15.73 -2.22 -24.60
C ALA A 316 14.65 -2.23 -25.70
N LEU A 317 14.10 -3.41 -26.03
CA LEU A 317 12.97 -3.53 -26.96
C LEU A 317 11.69 -2.93 -26.37
N ASP A 318 11.48 -3.07 -25.06
CA ASP A 318 10.36 -2.42 -24.37
C ASP A 318 10.46 -0.89 -24.46
N LEU A 319 11.67 -0.32 -24.30
CA LEU A 319 11.89 1.12 -24.48
C LEU A 319 11.61 1.58 -25.92
N VAL A 320 11.98 0.77 -26.92
CA VAL A 320 11.68 1.06 -28.32
C VAL A 320 10.18 1.04 -28.56
N ALA A 321 9.48 0.00 -28.11
CA ALA A 321 8.03 -0.13 -28.26
C ALA A 321 7.30 1.07 -27.63
N LEU A 322 7.74 1.47 -26.44
CA LEU A 322 7.18 2.60 -25.71
C LEU A 322 7.46 3.95 -26.41
N ALA A 323 8.65 4.12 -26.98
CA ALA A 323 8.98 5.31 -27.77
C ALA A 323 8.09 5.40 -29.02
N HIS A 324 7.90 4.29 -29.74
CA HIS A 324 7.04 4.23 -30.92
C HIS A 324 5.56 4.47 -30.58
N GLU A 325 5.06 3.89 -29.49
CA GLU A 325 3.68 4.11 -29.00
C GLU A 325 3.38 5.60 -28.79
N HIS A 326 4.37 6.36 -28.33
CA HIS A 326 4.22 7.79 -28.05
C HIS A 326 4.83 8.71 -29.09
N GLU A 327 5.20 8.18 -30.26
CA GLU A 327 5.84 8.92 -31.34
C GLU A 327 7.04 9.76 -30.83
N ALA A 328 7.84 9.17 -29.94
CA ALA A 328 9.00 9.83 -29.33
C ALA A 328 10.28 9.51 -30.11
N ASP A 329 11.00 10.55 -30.52
CA ASP A 329 12.30 10.46 -31.18
C ASP A 329 13.43 10.12 -30.20
N TRP A 330 13.24 10.52 -28.93
CA TRP A 330 14.21 10.36 -27.85
C TRP A 330 13.60 9.65 -26.66
N VAL A 331 14.39 8.82 -26.01
CA VAL A 331 14.11 8.26 -24.68
C VAL A 331 15.17 8.79 -23.71
N ALA A 332 14.75 9.52 -22.68
CA ALA A 332 15.60 9.93 -21.59
C ALA A 332 15.51 8.90 -20.45
N VAL A 333 16.59 8.16 -20.20
CA VAL A 333 16.69 7.15 -19.15
C VAL A 333 17.58 7.66 -18.02
N PRO A 334 17.07 7.70 -16.76
CA PRO A 334 17.90 8.03 -15.61
C PRO A 334 19.09 7.07 -15.47
N ALA A 335 20.27 7.58 -15.17
CA ALA A 335 21.49 6.80 -15.06
C ALA A 335 21.38 5.67 -14.00
N ASN A 336 20.61 5.89 -12.93
CA ASN A 336 20.33 4.90 -11.90
C ASN A 336 19.26 3.86 -12.29
N ALA A 337 18.60 4.04 -13.43
CA ALA A 337 17.65 3.09 -14.00
C ALA A 337 18.30 2.16 -15.05
N LEU A 338 19.60 2.30 -15.30
CA LEU A 338 20.42 1.34 -16.04
C LEU A 338 21.15 0.43 -15.05
N HIS A 339 21.15 -0.88 -15.30
CA HIS A 339 21.90 -1.84 -14.50
C HIS A 339 23.41 -1.52 -14.51
N GLU A 340 24.13 -1.89 -13.46
CA GLU A 340 25.57 -1.62 -13.36
C GLU A 340 26.38 -2.22 -14.53
N ASP A 341 25.91 -3.34 -15.07
CA ASP A 341 26.51 -3.99 -16.24
C ASP A 341 26.50 -3.09 -17.48
N PHE A 342 25.56 -2.15 -17.60
CA PHE A 342 25.55 -1.18 -18.70
C PHE A 342 26.84 -0.35 -18.69
N TYR A 343 27.37 -0.02 -17.51
CA TYR A 343 28.59 0.77 -17.37
C TYR A 343 29.88 -0.07 -17.45
N ARG A 344 29.74 -1.40 -17.44
CA ARG A 344 30.83 -2.37 -17.57
C ARG A 344 30.85 -2.91 -19.00
N LEU A 345 31.66 -2.32 -19.88
CA LEU A 345 31.61 -2.62 -21.32
C LEU A 345 31.93 -4.08 -21.67
N ASP A 346 32.65 -4.79 -20.81
CA ASP A 346 32.92 -6.23 -20.90
C ASP A 346 31.65 -7.09 -20.74
N SER A 347 30.57 -6.55 -20.17
CA SER A 347 29.28 -7.26 -20.03
C SER A 347 28.52 -7.42 -21.36
N GLY A 348 28.84 -6.58 -22.36
CA GLY A 348 28.09 -6.49 -23.62
C GLY A 348 26.73 -5.79 -23.53
N LEU A 349 26.22 -5.45 -22.34
CA LEU A 349 24.87 -4.88 -22.17
C LEU A 349 24.74 -3.51 -22.83
N ALA A 350 25.70 -2.60 -22.66
CA ALA A 350 25.67 -1.30 -23.32
C ALA A 350 25.65 -1.44 -24.85
N GLY A 351 26.47 -2.32 -25.41
CA GLY A 351 26.48 -2.59 -26.84
C GLY A 351 25.10 -3.03 -27.34
N ALA A 352 24.49 -4.00 -26.66
CA ALA A 352 23.16 -4.51 -27.00
C ALA A 352 22.08 -3.42 -26.93
N VAL A 353 22.01 -2.67 -25.83
CA VAL A 353 21.00 -1.61 -25.62
C VAL A 353 21.15 -0.50 -26.67
N LEU A 354 22.36 0.02 -26.86
CA LEU A 354 22.63 1.12 -27.80
C LEU A 354 22.34 0.68 -29.24
N GLN A 355 22.76 -0.52 -29.63
CA GLN A 355 22.53 -1.05 -30.97
C GLN A 355 21.03 -1.19 -31.28
N LYS A 356 20.21 -1.68 -30.34
CA LYS A 356 18.76 -1.81 -30.55
C LYS A 356 18.10 -0.46 -30.78
N LEU A 357 18.34 0.50 -29.89
CA LEU A 357 17.73 1.83 -30.00
C LEU A 357 18.07 2.47 -31.35
N VAL A 358 19.34 2.42 -31.75
CA VAL A 358 19.79 2.93 -33.06
C VAL A 358 19.13 2.18 -34.23
N ASN A 359 19.09 0.84 -34.19
CA ASN A 359 18.49 0.04 -35.26
C ASN A 359 16.99 0.33 -35.48
N TYR A 360 16.28 0.70 -34.40
CA TYR A 360 14.86 1.03 -34.45
C TYR A 360 14.58 2.53 -34.56
N GLY A 361 15.62 3.34 -34.82
CA GLY A 361 15.48 4.79 -35.04
C GLY A 361 15.19 5.60 -33.77
N VAL A 362 15.35 5.01 -32.58
CA VAL A 362 15.11 5.67 -31.29
C VAL A 362 16.42 6.17 -30.71
N ARG A 363 16.47 7.41 -30.27
CA ARG A 363 17.67 8.03 -29.69
C ARG A 363 17.65 7.94 -28.16
N LEU A 364 18.82 7.86 -27.53
CA LEU A 364 18.95 7.67 -26.08
C LEU A 364 19.62 8.86 -25.40
N GLY A 365 18.97 9.42 -24.38
CA GLY A 365 19.60 10.30 -23.40
C GLY A 365 19.80 9.56 -22.08
N VAL A 366 21.04 9.29 -21.68
CA VAL A 366 21.36 8.83 -20.33
C VAL A 366 21.51 10.06 -19.43
N VAL A 367 20.63 10.20 -18.44
CA VAL A 367 20.47 11.41 -17.64
C VAL A 367 20.89 11.17 -16.19
N GLY A 368 21.90 11.90 -15.72
CA GLY A 368 22.34 11.87 -14.33
C GLY A 368 23.85 11.65 -14.17
N ASP A 369 24.30 11.65 -12.93
CA ASP A 369 25.71 11.49 -12.57
C ASP A 369 26.20 10.05 -12.81
N ILE A 370 27.26 9.94 -13.63
CA ILE A 370 27.97 8.70 -13.94
C ILE A 370 29.47 8.79 -13.62
N ASP A 371 29.93 9.83 -12.91
CA ASP A 371 31.36 10.09 -12.65
C ASP A 371 32.03 8.92 -11.93
N ARG A 372 31.30 8.27 -11.02
CA ARG A 372 31.76 7.05 -10.33
C ARG A 372 32.15 5.93 -11.29
N TRP A 373 31.49 5.83 -12.45
CA TRP A 373 31.75 4.82 -13.47
C TRP A 373 32.89 5.26 -14.39
N LEU A 374 32.92 6.54 -14.77
CA LEU A 374 33.97 7.14 -15.61
C LEU A 374 35.35 7.08 -14.94
N ALA A 375 35.41 7.27 -13.62
CA ALA A 375 36.63 7.16 -12.83
C ALA A 375 37.23 5.74 -12.89
N ARG A 376 36.41 4.72 -13.14
CA ARG A 376 36.80 3.30 -13.09
C ARG A 376 37.12 2.69 -14.46
N SER A 377 36.80 3.37 -15.56
CA SER A 377 36.98 2.82 -16.92
C SER A 377 37.35 3.88 -17.94
N GLU A 378 38.53 3.75 -18.53
CA GLU A 378 38.97 4.59 -19.66
C GLU A 378 38.16 4.30 -20.93
N ALA A 379 37.80 3.03 -21.16
CA ALA A 379 36.98 2.62 -22.30
C ALA A 379 35.58 3.25 -22.23
N LEU A 380 34.96 3.31 -21.04
CA LEU A 380 33.68 3.99 -20.86
C LEU A 380 33.81 5.50 -21.09
N ARG A 381 34.91 6.13 -20.63
CA ARG A 381 35.19 7.55 -20.93
C ARG A 381 35.32 7.80 -22.43
N ALA A 382 35.97 6.92 -23.17
CA ALA A 382 36.05 7.01 -24.62
C ALA A 382 34.67 6.87 -25.27
N LEU A 383 33.87 5.86 -24.88
CA LEU A 383 32.50 5.65 -25.38
C LEU A 383 31.60 6.87 -25.13
N VAL A 384 31.63 7.43 -23.91
CA VAL A 384 30.81 8.59 -23.55
C VAL A 384 31.20 9.82 -24.36
N ARG A 385 32.50 10.07 -24.55
CA ARG A 385 32.98 11.18 -25.40
C ARG A 385 32.55 11.02 -26.85
N GLU A 386 32.65 9.82 -27.40
CA GLU A 386 32.26 9.54 -28.78
C GLU A 386 30.74 9.63 -28.97
N SER A 387 29.97 9.04 -28.05
CA SER A 387 28.51 9.12 -28.05
C SER A 387 28.04 10.57 -27.98
N ASN A 388 28.64 11.37 -27.08
CA ASN A 388 28.35 12.80 -26.96
C ASN A 388 28.82 13.64 -28.16
N ARG A 389 29.50 13.11 -29.17
CA ARG A 389 29.72 13.80 -30.46
C ARG A 389 28.70 13.38 -31.53
N GLY A 390 28.11 12.20 -31.37
CA GLY A 390 27.08 11.68 -32.25
C GLY A 390 25.71 12.35 -32.08
N LYS A 391 24.73 11.84 -32.84
CA LYS A 391 23.34 12.33 -32.83
C LYS A 391 22.33 11.36 -32.18
N SER A 392 22.77 10.16 -31.81
CA SER A 392 21.87 9.08 -31.41
C SER A 392 21.89 8.76 -29.92
N VAL A 393 22.99 9.06 -29.22
CA VAL A 393 23.18 8.70 -27.81
C VAL A 393 23.89 9.82 -27.09
N TRP A 394 23.30 10.40 -26.06
CA TRP A 394 23.93 11.43 -25.24
C TRP A 394 23.92 11.06 -23.77
N PHE A 395 25.01 11.41 -23.08
CA PHE A 395 25.15 11.32 -21.63
C PHE A 395 25.21 12.75 -21.10
N VAL A 396 24.25 13.11 -20.25
CA VAL A 396 24.10 14.47 -19.72
C VAL A 396 23.85 14.45 -18.22
N ALA A 397 24.23 15.52 -17.52
CA ALA A 397 24.11 15.60 -16.06
C ALA A 397 22.66 15.73 -15.58
N SER A 398 21.80 16.38 -16.36
CA SER A 398 20.39 16.58 -16.02
C SER A 398 19.48 16.51 -17.24
N GLU A 399 18.18 16.36 -16.99
CA GLU A 399 17.17 16.41 -18.06
C GLU A 399 17.14 17.78 -18.73
N GLU A 400 17.33 18.85 -17.97
CA GLU A 400 17.42 20.21 -18.50
C GLU A 400 18.58 20.38 -19.48
N ASP A 401 19.71 19.70 -19.25
CA ASP A 401 20.83 19.67 -20.19
C ASP A 401 20.45 18.94 -21.49
N LEU A 402 19.70 17.82 -21.38
CA LEU A 402 19.22 17.10 -22.55
C LEU A 402 18.31 17.99 -23.41
N LEU A 403 17.32 18.62 -22.78
CA LEU A 403 16.34 19.46 -23.45
C LEU A 403 16.98 20.73 -24.04
N ARG A 404 17.92 21.37 -23.31
CA ARG A 404 18.71 22.49 -23.85
C ARG A 404 19.52 22.07 -25.06
N ARG A 405 20.13 20.89 -25.03
CA ARG A 405 20.91 20.35 -26.13
C ARG A 405 20.08 19.99 -27.36
N LEU A 406 18.82 19.60 -27.17
CA LEU A 406 17.87 19.41 -28.29
C LEU A 406 17.43 20.73 -28.90
N GLY A 407 17.42 21.80 -28.12
CA GLY A 407 17.07 23.15 -28.57
C GLY A 407 18.21 24.02 -29.10
N ALA A 408 19.45 23.55 -28.98
CA ALA A 408 20.66 24.18 -29.51
C ALA A 408 21.00 23.60 -30.89
#